data_AF-A0A858WXJ9-F1
#
_entry.id   AF-A0A858WXJ9-F1
#
_cell.length_a   1.000
_cell.length_b   1.000
_cell.length_c   1.000
_cell.angle_alpha   90.00
_cell.angle_beta   90.00
_cell.angle_gamma   90.00
#
_symmetry.space_group_name_H-M   'P 1'
#
loop_
_entity.id
_entity.type
_entity.pdbx_description
1 polymer ?
#
loop_
_entity_poly.entity_id
_entity_poly.type
_entity_poly.pdbx_seq_one_letter_code
_entity_poly.pdbx_strand_id
1 'polypeptide(L)'
;MRYQYPRGGADSGRSTMPFRSKGYDPETIAFLQQCLDIATEAACRVTGALPSEELRQRLASAIMEGADAEIGNKDELIDFALRSLPEFRARLAN
;
A
#
# COMPACT_ATOMS: atom_id res chain seq x y z
N MET A 1 -51.23 -9.66 7.54
CA MET A 1 -49.86 -10.15 7.78
C MET A 1 -48.89 -9.01 7.47
N ARG A 2 -48.33 -8.37 8.51
CA ARG A 2 -47.31 -7.31 8.38
C ARG A 2 -46.13 -7.73 9.25
N TYR A 3 -44.99 -8.01 8.65
CA TYR A 3 -43.76 -8.29 9.40
C TYR A 3 -43.03 -6.98 9.66
N GLN A 4 -42.92 -6.63 10.94
CA GLN A 4 -42.15 -5.50 11.45
C GLN A 4 -40.91 -6.08 12.13
N TYR A 5 -39.73 -5.84 11.55
CA TYR A 5 -38.46 -6.20 12.17
C TYR A 5 -37.94 -5.04 13.03
N PRO A 6 -37.42 -5.31 14.24
CA PRO A 6 -36.80 -4.29 15.08
C PRO A 6 -35.41 -3.91 14.54
N ARG A 7 -35.13 -2.61 14.46
CA ARG A 7 -33.78 -2.07 14.23
C ARG A 7 -32.93 -2.37 15.46
N GLY A 8 -32.05 -3.36 15.35
CA GLY A 8 -30.94 -3.57 16.27
C GLY A 8 -30.02 -2.35 16.26
N GLY A 9 -29.72 -1.86 17.46
CA GLY A 9 -28.96 -0.65 17.73
C GLY A 9 -27.51 -0.72 17.25
N ALA A 10 -27.01 0.46 16.92
CA ALA A 10 -25.65 0.70 16.49
C ALA A 10 -24.65 0.32 17.59
N ASP A 11 -23.96 -0.80 17.37
CA ASP A 11 -22.72 -1.12 18.06
C ASP A 11 -21.68 -0.06 17.65
N SER A 12 -21.46 0.90 18.55
CA SER A 12 -20.41 1.91 18.42
C SER A 12 -19.09 1.33 18.92
N GLY A 13 -18.65 0.25 18.26
CA GLY A 13 -17.35 -0.36 18.41
C GLY A 13 -16.39 0.24 17.39
N ARG A 14 -15.73 1.34 17.76
CA ARG A 14 -14.64 1.95 17.01
C ARG A 14 -13.45 0.98 16.95
N SER A 15 -13.40 0.13 15.93
CA SER A 15 -12.19 -0.52 15.38
C SER A 15 -12.58 -1.60 14.38
N THR A 16 -12.39 -1.34 13.09
CA THR A 16 -11.93 -2.30 12.07
C THR A 16 -12.06 -1.62 10.72
N MET A 17 -10.93 -1.28 10.12
CA MET A 17 -10.88 -0.88 8.72
C MET A 17 -11.45 -1.99 7.85
N PRO A 18 -12.29 -1.66 6.86
CA PRO A 18 -12.54 -2.56 5.77
C PRO A 18 -12.23 -1.86 4.44
N PHE A 19 -11.44 -2.51 3.58
CA PHE A 19 -11.38 -2.29 2.13
C PHE A 19 -12.74 -2.53 1.43
N ARG A 20 -13.85 -2.04 1.99
CA ARG A 20 -15.19 -2.18 1.47
C ARG A 20 -15.63 -0.86 0.86
N SER A 21 -15.41 -0.75 -0.45
CA SER A 21 -16.25 0.05 -1.36
C SER A 21 -16.01 1.56 -1.44
N LYS A 22 -14.87 2.08 -0.99
CA LYS A 22 -14.39 3.41 -1.41
C LYS A 22 -13.07 3.22 -2.15
N GLY A 23 -13.10 3.38 -3.47
CA GLY A 23 -11.86 3.50 -4.24
C GLY A 23 -11.02 4.65 -3.69
N TYR A 24 -9.73 4.60 -3.92
CA TYR A 24 -8.84 5.70 -3.56
C TYR A 24 -9.32 6.99 -4.23
N ASP A 25 -9.37 8.08 -3.46
CA ASP A 25 -9.53 9.42 -4.04
C ASP A 25 -8.40 9.67 -5.06
N PRO A 26 -8.64 10.46 -6.12
CA PRO A 26 -7.66 10.67 -7.19
C PRO A 26 -6.34 11.25 -6.67
N GLU A 27 -6.39 12.04 -5.60
CA GLU A 27 -5.21 12.57 -4.91
C GLU A 27 -4.37 11.43 -4.29
N THR A 28 -5.03 10.46 -3.66
CA THR A 28 -4.37 9.28 -3.11
C THR A 28 -3.79 8.39 -4.20
N ILE A 29 -4.50 8.21 -5.32
CA ILE A 29 -3.96 7.47 -6.48
C ILE A 29 -2.69 8.15 -7.00
N ALA A 30 -2.72 9.47 -7.19
CA ALA A 30 -1.57 10.24 -7.66
C ALA A 30 -0.40 10.19 -6.66
N PHE A 31 -0.70 10.18 -5.36
CA PHE A 31 0.30 10.01 -4.31
C PHE A 31 0.96 8.62 -4.38
N LEU A 32 0.16 7.54 -4.43
CA LEU A 32 0.67 6.17 -4.51
C LEU A 32 1.45 5.92 -5.81
N GLN A 33 1.02 6.51 -6.93
CA GLN A 33 1.76 6.46 -8.20
C GLN A 33 3.13 7.15 -8.07
N GLN A 34 3.20 8.33 -7.46
CA GLN A 34 4.49 8.99 -7.21
C GLN A 34 5.40 8.15 -6.30
N CYS A 35 4.84 7.52 -5.26
CA CYS A 35 5.61 6.60 -4.41
C CYS A 35 6.15 5.43 -5.22
N LEU A 36 5.34 4.86 -6.13
CA LEU A 36 5.72 3.73 -6.97
C LEU A 36 6.85 4.09 -7.94
N ASP A 37 6.77 5.24 -8.61
CA ASP A 37 7.83 5.68 -9.53
C ASP A 37 9.15 5.90 -8.79
N ILE A 38 9.12 6.55 -7.62
CA ILE A 38 10.33 6.79 -6.81
C ILE A 38 10.89 5.48 -6.27
N ALA A 39 10.04 4.59 -5.75
CA ALA A 39 10.48 3.28 -5.25
C ALA A 39 11.07 2.44 -6.38
N THR A 40 10.51 2.50 -7.60
CA THR A 40 11.04 1.79 -8.76
C THR A 40 12.41 2.33 -9.16
N GLU A 41 12.56 3.66 -9.22
CA GLU A 41 13.85 4.29 -9.53
C GLU A 41 14.91 3.94 -8.48
N ALA A 42 14.55 4.01 -7.20
CA ALA A 42 15.44 3.65 -6.10
C ALA A 42 15.84 2.17 -6.13
N ALA A 43 14.88 1.27 -6.37
CA ALA A 43 15.14 -0.15 -6.53
C ALA A 43 16.12 -0.40 -7.68
N CYS A 44 15.88 0.18 -8.87
CA CYS A 44 16.77 0.06 -10.03
C CYS A 44 18.18 0.60 -9.76
N ARG A 45 18.31 1.73 -9.03
CA ARG A 45 19.62 2.27 -8.65
C ARG A 45 20.38 1.36 -7.70
N VAL A 46 19.68 0.73 -6.74
CA VAL A 46 20.31 -0.15 -5.75
C VAL A 46 20.67 -1.50 -6.34
N THR A 47 19.76 -2.12 -7.10
CA THR A 47 19.99 -3.44 -7.72
C THR A 47 20.84 -3.35 -8.99
N GLY A 48 20.89 -2.19 -9.64
CA GLY A 48 21.45 -2.03 -10.99
C GLY A 48 20.59 -2.70 -12.07
N ALA A 49 19.40 -3.18 -11.72
CA ALA A 49 18.49 -3.84 -12.63
C ALA A 49 17.59 -2.83 -13.37
N LEU A 50 17.13 -3.22 -14.56
CA LEU A 50 16.16 -2.44 -15.32
C LEU A 50 14.78 -2.52 -14.67
N PRO A 51 13.94 -1.47 -14.82
CA PRO A 51 12.58 -1.48 -14.32
C PRO A 51 11.77 -2.55 -15.06
N SER A 52 11.48 -3.65 -14.37
CA SER A 52 10.60 -4.71 -14.86
C SER A 52 9.16 -4.47 -14.41
N GLU A 53 8.20 -4.96 -15.19
CA GLU A 53 6.80 -4.94 -14.81
C GLU A 53 6.56 -5.73 -13.52
N GLU A 54 7.25 -6.86 -13.34
CA GLU A 54 7.16 -7.67 -12.12
C GLU A 54 7.66 -6.91 -10.88
N LEU A 55 8.76 -6.16 -11.02
CA LEU A 55 9.31 -5.31 -9.97
C LEU A 55 8.31 -4.21 -9.58
N ARG A 56 7.73 -3.54 -10.57
CA ARG A 56 6.69 -2.52 -10.35
C ARG A 56 5.46 -3.11 -9.67
N GLN A 57 4.98 -4.27 -10.10
CA GLN A 57 3.82 -4.92 -9.49
C GLN A 57 4.09 -5.28 -8.01
N ARG A 58 5.28 -5.81 -7.71
CA ARG A 58 5.69 -6.10 -6.31
C ARG A 58 5.74 -4.84 -5.45
N LEU A 59 6.38 -3.79 -5.96
CA LEU A 59 6.44 -2.50 -5.28
C LEU A 59 5.05 -1.88 -5.09
N ALA A 60 4.18 -1.97 -6.10
CA ALA A 60 2.81 -1.47 -6.02
C ALA A 60 2.01 -2.20 -4.93
N SER A 61 2.11 -3.54 -4.87
CA SER A 61 1.49 -4.32 -3.80
C SER A 61 1.99 -3.89 -2.42
N ALA A 62 3.31 -3.76 -2.25
CA ALA A 62 3.89 -3.35 -0.97
C ALA A 62 3.51 -1.92 -0.56
N ILE A 63 3.42 -1.00 -1.52
CA ILE A 63 2.94 0.38 -1.29
C ILE A 63 1.47 0.38 -0.89
N MET A 64 0.62 -0.44 -1.53
CA MET A 64 -0.78 -0.57 -1.14
C MET A 64 -0.94 -1.18 0.24
N GLU A 65 -0.14 -2.19 0.58
CA GLU A 65 -0.10 -2.79 1.93
C GLU A 65 0.38 -1.80 2.99
N GLY A 66 1.40 -1.00 2.69
CA GLY A 66 1.89 0.05 3.59
C GLY A 66 0.85 1.17 3.80
N ALA A 67 0.12 1.52 2.74
CA ALA A 67 -0.95 2.51 2.82
C ALA A 67 -2.12 2.00 3.66
N ASP A 68 -2.43 0.70 3.59
CA ASP A 68 -3.43 0.07 4.46
C ASP A 68 -3.00 0.00 5.92
N ALA A 69 -1.70 -0.16 6.17
CA ALA A 69 -1.12 -0.07 7.51
C ALA A 69 -1.05 1.36 8.07
N GLU A 70 -1.75 2.33 7.46
CA GLU A 70 -1.77 3.75 7.82
C GLU A 70 -0.39 4.44 7.82
N ILE A 71 0.55 3.95 6.99
CA ILE A 71 1.82 4.65 6.78
C ILE A 71 1.54 5.93 5.99
N GLY A 72 1.42 7.05 6.71
CA GLY A 72 1.08 8.35 6.14
C GLY A 72 2.25 9.08 5.47
N ASN A 73 3.49 8.63 5.69
CA ASN A 73 4.68 9.29 5.15
C ASN A 73 5.13 8.63 3.85
N LYS A 74 5.40 9.47 2.85
CA LYS A 74 5.90 9.08 1.53
C LYS A 74 7.20 8.27 1.63
N ASP A 75 8.18 8.78 2.37
CA ASP A 75 9.48 8.12 2.55
C ASP A 75 9.36 6.78 3.27
N GLU A 76 8.49 6.68 4.29
CA GLU A 76 8.28 5.41 5.01
C GLU A 76 7.59 4.36 4.12
N LEU A 77 6.65 4.78 3.29
CA LEU A 77 5.99 3.92 2.29
C LEU A 77 7.00 3.38 1.27
N ILE A 78 7.89 4.25 0.79
CA ILE A 78 8.94 3.87 -0.15
C ILE A 78 9.94 2.92 0.52
N ASP A 79 10.41 3.23 1.72
CA ASP A 79 11.33 2.36 2.48
C ASP A 79 10.70 1.00 2.78
N PHE A 80 9.43 0.96 3.16
CA PHE A 80 8.66 -0.26 3.37
C PHE A 80 8.60 -1.11 2.09
N ALA A 81 8.28 -0.48 0.95
CA ALA A 81 8.20 -1.16 -0.33
C ALA A 81 9.56 -1.69 -0.79
N LEU A 82 10.64 -0.93 -0.57
CA LEU A 82 12.00 -1.38 -0.88
C LEU A 82 12.43 -2.54 0.02
N ARG A 83 12.09 -2.53 1.31
CA ARG A 83 12.38 -3.63 2.25
C ARG A 83 11.62 -4.92 1.95
N SER A 84 10.48 -4.83 1.27
CA SER A 84 9.73 -5.97 0.77
C SER A 84 10.49 -6.73 -0.32
N LEU A 85 11.40 -6.07 -1.05
CA LEU A 85 12.20 -6.71 -2.08
C LEU A 85 13.33 -7.57 -1.46
N PRO A 86 13.39 -8.88 -1.79
CA PRO A 86 14.44 -9.76 -1.28
C PRO A 86 15.84 -9.35 -1.78
N GLU A 87 15.91 -8.77 -2.98
CA GLU A 87 17.12 -8.28 -3.63
C GLU A 87 17.72 -7.08 -2.88
N PHE A 88 16.86 -6.22 -2.33
CA PHE A 88 17.25 -5.07 -1.52
C PHE A 88 17.76 -5.52 -0.15
N ARG A 89 17.11 -6.52 0.46
CA ARG A 89 17.56 -7.16 1.71
C ARG A 89 18.93 -7.81 1.55
N ALA A 90 19.16 -8.54 0.47
CA ALA A 90 20.45 -9.19 0.21
C ALA A 90 21.59 -8.19 0.06
N ARG A 91 21.31 -6.98 -0.45
CA ARG A 91 22.29 -5.91 -0.67
C ARG A 91 22.55 -5.04 0.54
N LEU A 92 21.59 -4.91 1.46
CA LEU A 92 21.79 -4.28 2.77
C LEU A 92 22.55 -5.18 3.76
N ALA A 93 22.47 -6.50 3.58
CA ALA A 93 23.14 -7.48 4.43
C ALA A 93 24.63 -7.70 4.06
N ASN A 94 25.13 -7.04 3.02
CA ASN A 94 26.48 -7.22 2.47
C ASN A 94 27.20 -5.88 2.29
#